data_AF-A0A2V7D1J0-F1
#
_entry.id   AF-A0A2V7D1J0-F1
#
_cell.length_a   1.000
_cell.length_b   1.000
_cell.length_c   1.000
_cell.angle_alpha   90.00
_cell.angle_beta   90.00
_cell.angle_gamma   90.00
#
_symmetry.space_group_name_H-M   'P 1'
#
loop_
_entity.id
_entity.type
_entity.pdbx_description
1 polymer ?
#
loop_
_entity_poly.entity_id
_entity_poly.type
_entity_poly.pdbx_seq_one_letter_code
_entity_poly.pdbx_strand_id
1 'polypeptide(L)'
;MAPCSAASWDAALYAQHGRTLWFAGVVVTVAHATEPERVRSAFLTAGLVAHTLGADGAVFTKIGGGAPHVDMAQAAAQCEALGVRTTAVVEDMSTDGSAEGMLLFDFPGVDALVNVGSSQEPITLPAMGRVVGADDLAPKLLGETRTTYGGLCGAIEQIGATRVMAEVR
;
A
#
# COMPACT_ATOMS: atom_id res chain seq x y z
N MET A 1 -3.63 18.66 -18.23
CA MET A 1 -3.24 17.62 -17.26
C MET A 1 -2.89 16.39 -18.10
N ALA A 2 -1.61 16.05 -18.22
CA ALA A 2 -1.22 14.83 -18.95
C ALA A 2 -1.82 13.61 -18.23
N PRO A 3 -2.35 12.60 -18.94
CA PRO A 3 -2.79 11.39 -18.28
C PRO A 3 -1.58 10.78 -17.59
N CYS A 4 -1.62 10.68 -16.26
CA CYS A 4 -0.67 9.89 -15.51
C CYS A 4 -0.87 8.45 -15.97
N SER A 5 0.03 7.94 -16.81
CA SER A 5 0.06 6.53 -17.13
C SER A 5 0.51 5.80 -15.87
N ALA A 6 -0.43 5.48 -14.99
CA ALA A 6 -0.20 4.58 -13.88
C ALA A 6 0.08 3.18 -14.48
N ALA A 7 1.31 2.96 -14.91
CA ALA A 7 1.84 1.61 -15.01
C ALA A 7 1.94 1.12 -13.58
N SER A 8 1.18 0.08 -13.26
CA SER A 8 1.30 -0.59 -11.97
C SER A 8 2.73 -1.12 -11.84
N TRP A 9 3.28 -1.11 -10.62
CA TRP A 9 4.68 -1.43 -10.38
C TRP A 9 5.05 -2.84 -10.90
N ASP A 10 4.11 -3.78 -10.86
CA ASP A 10 4.23 -5.12 -11.41
C ASP A 10 4.45 -5.10 -12.93
N ALA A 11 3.71 -4.25 -13.67
CA ALA A 11 3.90 -4.09 -15.11
C ALA A 11 5.31 -3.55 -15.44
N ALA A 12 5.83 -2.64 -14.62
CA ALA A 12 7.19 -2.14 -14.75
C ALA A 12 8.23 -3.23 -14.46
N LEU A 13 8.03 -4.05 -13.41
CA LEU A 13 8.91 -5.19 -13.10
C LEU A 13 8.89 -6.25 -14.20
N TYR A 14 7.71 -6.61 -14.71
CA TYR A 14 7.57 -7.52 -15.84
C TYR A 14 8.27 -6.99 -17.10
N ALA A 15 8.15 -5.71 -17.40
CA ALA A 15 8.82 -5.10 -18.56
C ALA A 15 10.36 -5.11 -18.48
N GLN A 16 10.90 -5.27 -17.28
CA GLN A 16 12.34 -5.37 -17.00
C GLN A 16 12.82 -6.81 -16.78
N HIS A 17 11.91 -7.78 -16.71
CA HIS A 17 12.23 -9.20 -16.55
C HIS A 17 13.12 -9.72 -17.69
N GLY A 18 14.20 -10.44 -17.35
CA GLY A 18 15.18 -10.96 -18.30
C GLY A 18 16.08 -9.88 -18.93
N ARG A 19 15.97 -8.62 -18.48
CA ARG A 19 16.77 -7.49 -18.97
C ARG A 19 17.70 -6.93 -17.91
N THR A 20 17.12 -6.32 -16.89
CA THR A 20 17.86 -5.70 -15.77
C THR A 20 17.60 -6.41 -14.45
N LEU A 21 16.54 -7.22 -14.39
CA LEU A 21 16.17 -8.04 -13.24
C LEU A 21 15.49 -9.34 -13.69
N TRP A 22 15.39 -10.31 -12.78
CA TRP A 22 14.52 -11.48 -12.92
C TRP A 22 13.35 -11.32 -11.97
N PHE A 23 12.19 -10.96 -12.51
CA PHE A 23 10.96 -10.91 -11.71
C PHE A 23 10.52 -12.34 -11.35
N ALA A 24 10.76 -12.75 -10.10
CA ALA A 24 10.53 -14.11 -9.63
C ALA A 24 9.04 -14.41 -9.34
N GLY A 25 8.25 -13.41 -8.99
CA GLY A 25 6.81 -13.57 -8.76
C GLY A 25 6.23 -12.56 -7.77
N VAL A 26 5.00 -12.83 -7.33
CA VAL A 26 4.25 -12.03 -6.35
C VAL A 26 3.85 -12.92 -5.18
N VAL A 27 4.06 -12.44 -3.96
CA VAL A 27 3.51 -13.05 -2.73
C VAL A 27 2.39 -12.16 -2.22
N VAL A 28 1.18 -12.71 -2.13
CA VAL A 28 0.01 -11.99 -1.62
C VAL A 28 -0.20 -12.35 -0.16
N THR A 29 -0.35 -11.33 0.68
CA THR A 29 -0.61 -11.47 2.11
C THR A 29 -1.91 -10.77 2.50
N VAL A 30 -2.43 -11.10 3.67
CA VAL A 30 -3.57 -10.41 4.29
C VAL A 30 -3.09 -9.73 5.55
N ALA A 31 -3.63 -8.55 5.83
CA ALA A 31 -3.35 -7.86 7.08
C ALA A 31 -4.11 -8.55 8.22
N HIS A 32 -3.39 -8.91 9.28
CA HIS A 32 -3.93 -9.61 10.43
C HIS A 32 -4.28 -8.66 11.58
N ALA A 33 -5.38 -8.97 12.27
CA ALA A 33 -5.85 -8.19 13.41
C ALA A 33 -5.03 -8.46 14.68
N THR A 34 -4.43 -9.65 14.81
CA THR A 34 -3.69 -10.05 16.01
C THR A 34 -2.21 -10.23 15.74
N GLU A 35 -1.39 -9.90 16.73
CA GLU A 35 0.07 -9.98 16.62
C GLU A 35 0.59 -11.40 16.33
N PRO A 36 0.09 -12.49 16.96
CA PRO A 36 0.59 -13.83 16.66
C PRO A 36 0.34 -14.25 15.20
N GLU A 37 -0.77 -13.81 14.62
CA GLU A 37 -1.10 -14.09 13.22
C GLU A 37 -0.21 -13.30 12.27
N ARG A 38 0.06 -12.04 12.61
CA ARG A 38 0.98 -11.17 11.87
C ARG A 38 2.40 -11.75 11.82
N VAL A 39 2.95 -12.12 12.98
CA VAL A 39 4.29 -12.73 13.08
C VAL A 39 4.38 -14.00 12.25
N ARG A 40 3.35 -14.86 12.31
CA ARG A 40 3.28 -16.08 11.50
C ARG A 40 3.26 -15.75 10.00
N SER A 41 2.45 -14.79 9.59
CA SER A 41 2.32 -14.36 8.19
C SER A 41 3.63 -13.78 7.66
N ALA A 42 4.32 -12.95 8.45
CA ALA A 42 5.63 -12.39 8.12
C ALA A 42 6.70 -13.49 7.93
N PHE A 43 6.75 -14.47 8.83
CA PHE A 43 7.69 -15.60 8.72
C PHE A 43 7.45 -16.44 7.47
N LEU A 44 6.17 -16.76 7.16
CA LEU A 44 5.81 -17.49 5.95
C LEU A 44 6.15 -16.70 4.69
N THR A 45 5.89 -15.39 4.69
CA THR A 45 6.22 -14.50 3.57
C THR A 45 7.72 -14.51 3.29
N ALA A 46 8.54 -14.36 4.33
CA ALA A 46 10.00 -14.37 4.18
C ALA A 46 10.53 -15.70 3.66
N GLY A 47 10.00 -16.83 4.15
CA GLY A 47 10.36 -18.16 3.63
C GLY A 47 9.98 -18.37 2.16
N LEU A 48 8.81 -17.88 1.74
CA LEU A 48 8.40 -17.93 0.33
C LEU A 48 9.33 -17.10 -0.55
N VAL A 49 9.63 -15.87 -0.15
CA VAL A 49 10.50 -14.96 -0.91
C VAL A 49 11.93 -15.50 -0.99
N ALA A 50 12.53 -15.84 0.15
CA ALA A 50 13.94 -16.22 0.24
C ALA A 50 14.22 -17.64 -0.28
N HIS A 51 13.34 -18.61 -0.01
CA HIS A 51 13.64 -20.02 -0.27
C HIS A 51 12.83 -20.63 -1.40
N THR A 52 11.58 -20.21 -1.57
CA THR A 52 10.72 -20.76 -2.64
C THR A 52 10.95 -20.03 -3.96
N LEU A 53 10.94 -18.70 -3.92
CA LEU A 53 11.23 -17.86 -5.09
C LEU A 53 12.74 -17.65 -5.30
N GLY A 54 13.54 -17.75 -4.23
CA GLY A 54 14.98 -17.53 -4.30
C GLY A 54 15.34 -16.09 -4.69
N ALA A 55 14.54 -15.11 -4.24
CA ALA A 55 14.71 -13.72 -4.66
C ALA A 55 15.82 -13.01 -3.85
N ASP A 56 16.66 -12.24 -4.54
CA ASP A 56 17.68 -11.38 -3.90
C ASP A 56 17.09 -10.10 -3.30
N GLY A 57 15.90 -9.70 -3.74
CA GLY A 57 15.21 -8.54 -3.22
C GLY A 57 13.69 -8.58 -3.40
N ALA A 58 13.00 -7.80 -2.58
CA ALA A 58 11.54 -7.72 -2.53
C ALA A 58 11.05 -6.27 -2.40
N VAL A 59 10.02 -5.94 -3.17
CA VAL A 59 9.29 -4.67 -3.06
C VAL A 59 7.99 -4.93 -2.29
N PHE A 60 7.78 -4.18 -1.22
CA PHE A 60 6.62 -4.28 -0.36
C PHE A 60 5.64 -3.13 -0.64
N THR A 61 4.37 -3.47 -0.70
CA THR A 61 3.26 -2.53 -0.85
C THR A 61 2.02 -3.11 -0.16
N LYS A 62 1.02 -2.25 0.10
CA LYS A 62 -0.17 -2.63 0.87
C LYS A 62 -1.40 -1.81 0.46
N ILE A 63 -2.56 -2.33 0.84
CA ILE A 63 -3.85 -1.66 0.73
C ILE A 63 -4.26 -1.14 2.12
N GLY A 64 -4.70 0.11 2.22
CA GLY A 64 -5.15 0.71 3.48
C GLY A 64 -4.01 1.08 4.43
N GLY A 65 -4.31 1.54 5.64
CA GLY A 65 -3.32 1.95 6.65
C GLY A 65 -3.59 1.29 8.01
N GLY A 66 -2.73 1.55 9.00
CA GLY A 66 -2.83 0.90 10.32
C GLY A 66 -2.18 -0.49 10.31
N ALA A 67 -2.95 -1.55 10.55
CA ALA A 67 -2.44 -2.93 10.58
C ALA A 67 -1.67 -3.34 9.31
N PRO A 68 -2.16 -3.11 8.07
CA PRO A 68 -1.41 -3.43 6.85
C PRO A 68 -0.02 -2.80 6.80
N HIS A 69 0.15 -1.61 7.40
CA HIS A 69 1.42 -0.90 7.44
C HIS A 69 2.45 -1.64 8.32
N VAL A 70 2.01 -2.14 9.47
CA VAL A 70 2.85 -2.91 10.41
C VAL A 70 3.11 -4.33 9.89
N ASP A 71 2.09 -5.00 9.34
CA ASP A 71 2.22 -6.32 8.71
C ASP A 71 3.28 -6.31 7.59
N MET A 72 3.20 -5.32 6.70
CA MET A 72 4.15 -5.12 5.62
C MET A 72 5.58 -4.95 6.14
N ALA A 73 5.77 -4.10 7.15
CA ALA A 73 7.10 -3.83 7.72
C ALA A 73 7.68 -5.04 8.48
N GLN A 74 6.86 -5.81 9.18
CA GLN A 74 7.30 -7.05 9.81
C GLN A 74 7.73 -8.09 8.78
N ALA A 75 6.99 -8.24 7.67
CA ALA A 75 7.37 -9.14 6.60
C ALA A 75 8.68 -8.70 5.91
N ALA A 76 8.87 -7.40 5.70
CA ALA A 76 10.12 -6.84 5.19
C ALA A 76 11.30 -7.13 6.14
N ALA A 77 11.14 -6.89 7.44
CA ALA A 77 12.18 -7.17 8.43
C ALA A 77 12.56 -8.66 8.48
N GLN A 78 11.58 -9.58 8.35
CA GLN A 78 11.88 -11.01 8.26
C GLN A 78 12.62 -11.39 6.97
N CYS A 79 12.34 -10.70 5.85
CA CYS A 79 13.10 -10.89 4.60
C CYS A 79 14.55 -10.42 4.73
N GLU A 80 14.77 -9.23 5.31
CA GLU A 80 16.12 -8.71 5.60
C GLU A 80 16.92 -9.67 6.48
N ALA A 81 16.28 -10.25 7.50
CA ALA A 81 16.91 -11.23 8.38
C ALA A 81 17.36 -12.52 7.65
N LEU A 82 16.78 -12.82 6.49
CA LEU A 82 17.16 -13.92 5.62
C LEU A 82 18.11 -13.49 4.48
N GLY A 83 18.56 -12.23 4.47
CA GLY A 83 19.49 -11.69 3.47
C GLY A 83 18.82 -11.19 2.19
N VAL A 84 17.48 -11.09 2.16
CA VAL A 84 16.74 -10.52 1.02
C VAL A 84 16.62 -9.01 1.23
N ARG A 85 17.13 -8.22 0.29
CA ARG A 85 17.03 -6.74 0.37
C ARG A 85 15.60 -6.29 0.13
N THR A 86 15.14 -5.33 0.91
CA THR A 86 13.75 -4.88 0.87
C THR A 86 13.66 -3.41 0.54
N THR A 87 12.56 -3.04 -0.11
CA THR A 87 12.10 -1.65 -0.14
C THR A 87 10.60 -1.65 0.07
N ALA A 88 10.08 -0.64 0.76
CA ALA A 88 8.65 -0.53 1.02
C ALA A 88 8.10 0.79 0.49
N VAL A 89 6.97 0.69 -0.20
CA VAL A 89 6.16 1.84 -0.59
C VAL A 89 5.25 2.19 0.58
N VAL A 90 5.39 3.41 1.09
CA VAL A 90 4.69 3.90 2.27
C VAL A 90 4.01 5.22 1.98
N GLU A 91 2.98 5.54 2.73
CA GLU A 91 2.40 6.88 2.82
C GLU A 91 2.60 7.43 4.23
N ASP A 92 2.64 8.75 4.31
CA ASP A 92 2.60 9.46 5.58
C ASP A 92 1.21 9.29 6.23
N MET A 93 1.25 8.73 7.43
CA MET A 93 0.09 8.44 8.29
C MET A 93 -0.12 9.47 9.40
N SER A 94 0.72 10.49 9.50
CA SER A 94 0.68 11.48 10.58
C SER A 94 -0.61 12.31 10.49
N THR A 95 -1.32 12.44 11.61
CA THR A 95 -2.51 13.32 11.70
C THR A 95 -2.14 14.74 12.12
N ASP A 96 -0.93 14.94 12.60
CA ASP A 96 -0.40 16.19 13.14
C ASP A 96 0.82 16.72 12.37
N GLY A 97 1.27 16.00 11.33
CA GLY A 97 2.46 16.35 10.55
C GLY A 97 3.78 16.07 11.28
N SER A 98 3.77 15.34 12.41
CA SER A 98 4.99 14.95 13.11
C SER A 98 5.76 13.87 12.34
N ALA A 99 7.08 13.91 12.42
CA ALA A 99 7.94 12.89 11.82
C ALA A 99 7.69 11.51 12.45
N GLU A 100 7.45 11.49 13.77
CA GLU A 100 7.13 10.29 14.55
C GLU A 100 5.78 9.68 14.15
N GLY A 101 4.83 10.50 13.69
CA GLY A 101 3.53 10.03 13.22
C GLY A 101 3.53 9.51 11.78
N MET A 102 4.59 9.77 11.00
CA MET A 102 4.62 9.40 9.58
C MET A 102 4.59 7.89 9.37
N LEU A 103 5.29 7.15 10.23
CA LEU A 103 5.42 5.69 10.16
C LEU A 103 4.90 5.05 11.44
N LEU A 104 4.32 3.86 11.30
CA LEU A 104 3.86 3.05 12.43
C LEU A 104 4.89 2.00 12.86
N PHE A 105 6.11 2.07 12.33
CA PHE A 105 7.15 1.09 12.57
C PHE A 105 8.54 1.73 12.50
N ASP A 106 9.49 1.06 13.17
CA ASP A 106 10.93 1.34 13.13
C ASP A 106 11.66 0.00 13.31
N PHE A 107 11.62 -0.84 12.27
CA PHE A 107 12.28 -2.15 12.31
C PHE A 107 13.71 -2.01 11.77
N PRO A 108 14.73 -2.52 12.51
CA PRO A 108 16.10 -2.52 12.03
C PRO A 108 16.24 -3.21 10.66
N GLY A 109 16.96 -2.58 9.74
CA GLY A 109 17.20 -3.08 8.38
C GLY A 109 16.14 -2.70 7.35
N VAL A 110 14.96 -2.22 7.79
CA VAL A 110 13.92 -1.71 6.86
C VAL A 110 14.15 -0.22 6.63
N ASP A 111 15.23 0.10 5.90
CA ASP A 111 15.73 1.48 5.74
C ASP A 111 15.50 2.10 4.34
N ALA A 112 15.10 1.29 3.35
CA ALA A 112 14.80 1.73 2.00
C ALA A 112 13.29 1.97 1.80
N LEU A 113 12.83 3.16 2.18
CA LEU A 113 11.41 3.54 2.09
C LEU A 113 11.14 4.54 0.96
N VAL A 114 10.06 4.33 0.22
CA VAL A 114 9.55 5.25 -0.81
C VAL A 114 8.23 5.84 -0.34
N ASN A 115 8.25 7.10 0.07
CA ASN A 115 7.04 7.82 0.48
C ASN A 115 6.28 8.35 -0.75
N VAL A 116 5.00 7.99 -0.89
CA VAL A 116 4.13 8.41 -2.00
C VAL A 116 3.20 9.58 -1.68
N GLY A 117 3.35 10.20 -0.51
CA GLY A 117 2.58 11.35 -0.06
C GLY A 117 1.83 11.09 1.25
N SER A 118 1.01 12.05 1.67
CA SER A 118 0.24 11.95 2.91
C SER A 118 -1.20 11.53 2.66
N SER A 119 -1.68 10.56 3.44
CA SER A 119 -3.10 10.22 3.50
C SER A 119 -3.94 11.35 4.08
N GLN A 120 -3.33 12.29 4.81
CA GLN A 120 -4.01 13.41 5.44
C GLN A 120 -4.01 14.68 4.58
N GLU A 121 -3.45 14.64 3.36
CA GLU A 121 -3.44 15.78 2.44
C GLU A 121 -4.89 16.30 2.22
N PRO A 122 -5.18 17.56 2.57
CA PRO A 122 -6.54 18.08 2.46
C PRO A 122 -6.92 18.31 1.00
N ILE A 123 -8.11 17.87 0.63
CA ILE A 123 -8.66 18.05 -0.70
C ILE A 123 -10.08 18.61 -0.64
N THR A 124 -10.47 19.28 -1.71
CA THR A 124 -11.84 19.76 -1.92
C THR A 124 -12.46 19.00 -3.07
N LEU A 125 -13.57 18.32 -2.79
CA LEU A 125 -14.36 17.59 -3.78
C LEU A 125 -15.53 18.45 -4.24
N PRO A 126 -15.83 18.48 -5.55
CA PRO A 126 -17.02 19.16 -6.04
C PRO A 126 -18.29 18.46 -5.54
N ALA A 127 -19.42 19.17 -5.61
CA ALA A 127 -20.73 18.59 -5.34
C ALA A 127 -20.97 17.34 -6.19
N MET A 128 -21.39 16.25 -5.54
CA MET A 128 -21.71 15.01 -6.22
C MET A 128 -23.02 15.17 -7.01
N GLY A 129 -23.02 14.78 -8.29
CA GLY A 129 -24.24 14.82 -9.11
C GLY A 129 -25.28 13.76 -8.71
N ARG A 130 -24.85 12.71 -8.01
CA ARG A 130 -25.72 11.63 -7.52
C ARG A 130 -25.11 10.99 -6.27
N VAL A 131 -25.90 10.84 -5.24
CA VAL A 131 -25.57 10.08 -4.03
C VAL A 131 -26.35 8.76 -4.06
N VAL A 132 -25.67 7.64 -3.83
CA VAL A 132 -26.28 6.30 -3.80
C VAL A 132 -26.02 5.69 -2.43
N GLY A 133 -27.08 5.47 -1.65
CA GLY A 133 -26.97 5.13 -0.21
C GLY A 133 -26.55 6.34 0.64
N ALA A 134 -26.41 6.14 1.95
CA ALA A 134 -26.01 7.20 2.90
C ALA A 134 -26.88 8.47 2.85
N ASP A 135 -28.21 8.29 2.95
CA ASP A 135 -29.19 9.38 2.87
C ASP A 135 -28.95 10.49 3.91
N ASP A 136 -28.37 10.12 5.06
CA ASP A 136 -27.96 11.02 6.14
C ASP A 136 -26.78 11.93 5.75
N LEU A 137 -25.91 11.47 4.85
CA LEU A 137 -24.76 12.22 4.34
C LEU A 137 -25.06 12.96 3.03
N ALA A 138 -26.18 12.66 2.37
CA ALA A 138 -26.55 13.25 1.09
C ALA A 138 -26.53 14.79 1.09
N PRO A 139 -27.05 15.51 2.10
CA PRO A 139 -26.99 16.98 2.10
C PRO A 139 -25.57 17.55 2.06
N LYS A 140 -24.61 16.86 2.72
CA LYS A 140 -23.20 17.25 2.72
C LYS A 140 -22.56 16.96 1.36
N LEU A 141 -22.82 15.80 0.79
CA LEU A 141 -22.21 15.32 -0.46
C LEU A 141 -22.76 16.02 -1.71
N LEU A 142 -23.97 16.56 -1.65
CA LEU A 142 -24.56 17.41 -2.71
C LEU A 142 -24.01 18.84 -2.70
N GLY A 143 -23.17 19.19 -1.72
CA GLY A 143 -22.39 20.43 -1.68
C GLY A 143 -20.89 20.18 -1.87
N GLU A 144 -20.12 21.26 -1.95
CA GLU A 144 -18.66 21.16 -1.89
C GLU A 144 -18.23 20.50 -0.58
N THR A 145 -17.41 19.45 -0.68
CA THR A 145 -16.98 18.67 0.48
C THR A 145 -15.48 18.75 0.66
N ARG A 146 -15.05 19.25 1.83
CA ARG A 146 -13.65 19.16 2.26
C ARG A 146 -13.41 17.82 2.95
N THR A 147 -12.37 17.11 2.53
CA THR A 147 -11.94 15.81 3.08
C THR A 147 -10.42 15.71 3.00
N THR A 148 -9.86 14.57 3.37
CA THR A 148 -8.46 14.21 3.13
C THR A 148 -8.33 13.20 2.00
N TYR A 149 -7.14 13.10 1.41
CA TYR A 149 -6.81 12.15 0.36
C TYR A 149 -7.15 10.70 0.75
N GLY A 150 -6.89 10.29 2.00
CA GLY A 150 -7.24 8.97 2.54
C GLY A 150 -8.74 8.70 2.65
N GLY A 151 -9.58 9.74 2.65
CA GLY A 151 -11.04 9.61 2.62
C GLY A 151 -11.61 9.28 1.24
N LEU A 152 -10.79 9.33 0.18
CA LEU A 152 -11.20 8.92 -1.16
C LEU A 152 -11.01 7.41 -1.34
N CYS A 153 -12.10 6.74 -1.75
CA CYS A 153 -12.06 5.33 -2.11
C CYS A 153 -11.00 5.09 -3.19
N GLY A 154 -10.05 4.19 -2.91
CA GLY A 154 -8.98 3.82 -3.83
C GLY A 154 -7.83 4.82 -3.93
N ALA A 155 -7.84 5.96 -3.23
CA ALA A 155 -6.77 6.95 -3.34
C ALA A 155 -5.45 6.47 -2.70
N ILE A 156 -5.54 5.72 -1.60
CA ILE A 156 -4.40 5.11 -0.91
C ILE A 156 -4.15 3.66 -1.36
N GLU A 157 -4.73 3.26 -2.50
CA GLU A 157 -4.55 1.94 -3.09
C GLU A 157 -3.21 1.87 -3.83
N GLN A 158 -2.26 1.14 -3.28
CA GLN A 158 -0.91 1.03 -3.84
C GLN A 158 -0.73 -0.20 -4.74
N ILE A 159 -1.67 -1.15 -4.75
CA ILE A 159 -1.62 -2.34 -5.62
C ILE A 159 -2.19 -2.08 -7.03
N GLY A 160 -2.64 -0.84 -7.31
CA GLY A 160 -3.21 -0.49 -8.62
C GLY A 160 -4.62 -1.05 -8.86
N ALA A 161 -5.31 -1.51 -7.81
CA ALA A 161 -6.66 -2.07 -7.91
C ALA A 161 -7.75 -1.03 -8.21
N THR A 162 -7.42 0.26 -8.37
CA THR A 162 -8.37 1.31 -8.80
C THR A 162 -9.03 1.04 -10.16
N ARG A 163 -8.52 0.09 -10.93
CA ARG A 163 -9.15 -0.39 -12.18
C ARG A 163 -9.93 -1.71 -12.02
N VAL A 164 -9.90 -2.34 -10.85
CA VAL A 164 -10.65 -3.56 -10.57
C VAL A 164 -12.07 -3.15 -10.18
N MET A 165 -12.99 -3.30 -11.14
CA MET A 165 -14.41 -3.02 -10.96
C MET A 165 -15.18 -4.34 -10.99
N ALA A 166 -16.15 -4.51 -10.10
CA ALA A 166 -17.11 -5.60 -10.21
C ALA A 166 -17.94 -5.39 -11.49
N GLU A 167 -17.81 -6.30 -12.46
CA GLU A 167 -18.71 -6.36 -13.61
C GLU A 167 -20.00 -7.03 -13.15
N VAL A 168 -21.06 -6.26 -12.94
CA VAL A 168 -22.40 -6.81 -12.73
C VAL A 168 -22.95 -7.17 -14.11
N ARG A 169 -22.98 -8.46 -14.41
CA ARG A 169 -23.67 -9.00 -15.59
C ARG A 169 -25.11 -9.35 -15.25
#